data_AF-A0A543APQ2-F1
#
_entry.id   AF-A0A543APQ2-F1
#
_cell.length_a   1.000
_cell.length_b   1.000
_cell.length_c   1.000
_cell.angle_alpha   90.00
_cell.angle_beta   90.00
_cell.angle_gamma   90.00
#
_symmetry.space_group_name_H-M   'P 1'
#
loop_
_entity.id
_entity.type
_entity.pdbx_description
1 polymer ?
#
loop_
_entity_poly.entity_id
_entity_poly.type
_entity_poly.pdbx_seq_one_letter_code
_entity_poly.pdbx_strand_id
1 'polypeptide(L)'
;MNDTTWDGVSITESAPRGSAIIVRRRTDSGFLYPLMHRAAAESTEYWAWTPPSGMRQPGEAVHPAALRELAEETGLDSTTIHPVDLGGAHALWMAEPIDESTTIRLDPEHDDLRWCTADEAAKLCRPRVVAANITTVDAVPAVHMTFRPLDDTDFTMLSQWSHRRHLTPAWFHKTLTARQAADRYQPCLADDHPINIHILQINGNDAGIAQFATTADLPEYLDATGRPETTTIGFALTDPAWSGRGLGAQLIWSILRQLVLPRSPDTDVIACTAPGNHASIRALHKAGFTRNNTVDIGGRSRIVHQFNPGHWMGAPQTPPAATMT
;
A
#
# COMPACT_ATOMS: atom_id res chain seq x y z
N MET A 1 13.21 -17.53 19.51
CA MET A 1 12.33 -17.65 18.33
C MET A 1 13.06 -18.59 17.40
N ASN A 2 12.43 -19.69 16.98
CA ASN A 2 13.10 -20.67 16.12
C ASN A 2 13.38 -20.03 14.76
N ASP A 3 14.58 -20.28 14.23
CA ASP A 3 15.05 -19.76 12.94
C ASP A 3 14.54 -20.61 11.76
N THR A 4 13.55 -21.47 12.01
CA THR A 4 12.92 -22.37 11.04
C THR A 4 11.41 -22.44 11.25
N THR A 5 10.66 -22.66 10.17
CA THR A 5 9.24 -23.07 10.17
C THR A 5 9.08 -24.45 10.81
N TRP A 6 7.83 -24.89 11.00
CA TRP A 6 7.52 -26.15 11.69
C TRP A 6 8.01 -27.39 10.90
N ASP A 7 8.17 -27.26 9.59
CA ASP A 7 8.71 -28.27 8.66
C ASP A 7 10.24 -28.11 8.41
N GLY A 8 10.89 -27.13 9.06
CA GLY A 8 12.35 -26.98 9.06
C GLY A 8 12.91 -26.02 8.00
N VAL A 9 12.07 -25.29 7.26
CA VAL A 9 12.53 -24.26 6.30
C VAL A 9 13.04 -23.02 7.05
N SER A 10 14.19 -22.49 6.66
CA SER A 10 14.77 -21.30 7.31
C SER A 10 13.86 -20.07 7.15
N ILE A 11 13.76 -19.26 8.20
CA ILE A 11 13.00 -18.00 8.20
C ILE A 11 13.95 -16.82 8.09
N THR A 12 13.56 -15.77 7.36
CA THR A 12 14.34 -14.53 7.33
C THR A 12 14.47 -13.88 8.71
N GLU A 13 15.66 -13.34 9.02
CA GLU A 13 15.87 -12.57 10.25
C GLU A 13 15.25 -11.16 10.17
N SER A 14 15.05 -10.65 8.94
CA SER A 14 14.62 -9.28 8.64
C SER A 14 13.10 -9.12 8.68
N ALA A 15 12.60 -8.07 9.34
CA ALA A 15 11.19 -7.75 9.35
C ALA A 15 10.74 -7.17 7.99
N PRO A 16 9.48 -7.43 7.56
CA PRO A 16 8.55 -8.38 8.15
C PRO A 16 8.99 -9.83 7.91
N ARG A 17 8.82 -10.67 8.94
CA ARG A 17 9.23 -12.09 8.90
C ARG A 17 8.21 -12.99 8.24
N GLY A 18 6.97 -12.53 8.13
CA GLY A 18 5.88 -13.26 7.51
C GLY A 18 4.76 -12.31 7.09
N SER A 19 3.69 -12.89 6.58
CA SER A 19 2.52 -12.16 6.08
C SER A 19 1.25 -12.78 6.62
N ALA A 20 0.24 -11.94 6.85
CA ALA A 20 -1.15 -12.36 7.01
C ALA A 20 -1.97 -11.74 5.87
N ILE A 21 -2.78 -12.54 5.20
CA ILE A 21 -3.53 -12.14 4.02
C ILE A 21 -5.01 -12.32 4.30
N ILE A 22 -5.74 -11.20 4.39
CA ILE A 22 -7.18 -11.23 4.61
C ILE A 22 -7.89 -11.31 3.27
N VAL A 23 -8.44 -12.48 2.98
CA VAL A 23 -9.30 -12.74 1.82
C VAL A 23 -10.72 -12.32 2.13
N ARG A 24 -11.40 -11.74 1.14
CA ARG A 24 -12.79 -11.27 1.25
C ARG A 24 -13.64 -11.90 0.18
N ARG A 25 -14.85 -12.31 0.53
CA ARG A 25 -15.93 -12.60 -0.43
C ARG A 25 -17.03 -11.57 -0.25
N ARG A 26 -17.45 -10.92 -1.34
CA ARG A 26 -18.52 -9.92 -1.29
C ARG A 26 -19.88 -10.58 -1.07
N THR A 27 -20.72 -9.96 -0.26
CA THR A 27 -22.12 -10.32 -0.04
C THR A 27 -22.98 -9.06 -0.10
N ASP A 28 -24.31 -9.22 -0.09
CA ASP A 28 -25.25 -8.09 -0.05
C ASP A 28 -25.11 -7.24 1.23
N SER A 29 -24.59 -7.82 2.31
CA SER A 29 -24.51 -7.20 3.64
C SER A 29 -23.09 -6.78 4.07
N GLY A 30 -22.09 -6.99 3.22
CA GLY A 30 -20.68 -6.74 3.54
C GLY A 30 -19.75 -7.83 3.00
N PHE A 31 -18.79 -8.27 3.81
CA PHE A 31 -17.82 -9.30 3.43
C PHE A 31 -17.89 -10.53 4.35
N LEU A 32 -17.59 -11.69 3.76
CA LEU A 32 -17.23 -12.90 4.50
C LEU A 32 -15.73 -13.15 4.37
N TYR A 33 -15.16 -13.72 5.43
CA TYR A 33 -13.74 -14.00 5.60
C TYR A 33 -13.54 -15.50 5.77
N PRO A 34 -12.72 -16.15 4.94
CA PRO A 34 -12.39 -17.55 5.12
C PRO A 34 -11.39 -17.67 6.28
N LEU A 35 -11.75 -18.49 7.26
CA LEU A 35 -10.85 -18.94 8.32
C LEU A 35 -10.58 -20.42 8.13
N MET A 36 -9.31 -20.78 8.23
CA MET A 36 -8.84 -22.16 8.04
C MET A 36 -8.51 -22.74 9.40
N HIS A 37 -8.95 -23.96 9.63
CA HIS A 37 -8.63 -24.71 10.84
C HIS A 37 -7.32 -25.48 10.63
N ARG A 38 -6.38 -25.36 11.58
CA ARG A 38 -5.14 -26.13 11.55
C ARG A 38 -5.41 -27.58 11.97
N ALA A 39 -5.04 -28.54 11.12
CA ALA A 39 -5.31 -29.97 11.34
C ALA A 39 -4.66 -30.54 12.62
N ALA A 40 -3.56 -29.93 13.07
CA ALA A 40 -2.84 -30.36 14.28
C ALA A 40 -3.37 -29.73 15.58
N ALA A 41 -4.37 -28.83 15.52
CA ALA A 41 -4.89 -28.11 16.66
C ALA A 41 -6.30 -28.59 17.05
N GLU A 42 -6.64 -28.50 18.34
CA GLU A 42 -8.05 -28.60 18.72
C GLU A 42 -8.77 -27.28 18.42
N SER A 43 -10.03 -27.34 17.98
CA SER A 43 -10.81 -26.17 17.51
C SER A 43 -10.90 -24.97 18.46
N THR A 44 -10.66 -25.16 19.76
CA THR A 44 -10.71 -24.09 20.78
C THR A 44 -9.35 -23.52 21.17
N GLU A 45 -8.27 -24.12 20.65
CA GLU A 45 -6.89 -23.73 20.94
C GLU A 45 -6.55 -22.37 20.34
N TYR A 46 -5.49 -21.76 20.88
CA TYR A 46 -4.87 -20.61 20.25
C TYR A 46 -4.28 -21.03 18.91
N TRP A 47 -4.45 -20.18 17.90
CA TRP A 47 -4.04 -20.41 16.52
C TRP A 47 -4.78 -21.52 15.78
N ALA A 48 -5.85 -22.09 16.37
CA ALA A 48 -6.64 -23.13 15.70
C ALA A 48 -7.30 -22.60 14.41
N TRP A 49 -7.83 -21.37 14.44
CA TRP A 49 -8.48 -20.72 13.31
C TRP A 49 -7.77 -19.44 12.91
N THR A 50 -7.24 -19.39 11.69
CA THR A 50 -6.50 -18.23 11.17
C THR A 50 -6.91 -17.91 9.74
N PRO A 51 -6.79 -16.64 9.32
CA PRO A 51 -6.74 -16.33 7.89
C PRO A 51 -5.44 -16.90 7.29
N PRO A 52 -5.31 -16.92 5.96
CA PRO A 52 -4.07 -17.30 5.30
C PRO A 52 -2.88 -16.49 5.79
N SER A 53 -1.77 -17.16 6.07
CA SER A 53 -0.56 -16.57 6.61
C SER A 53 0.65 -17.46 6.43
N GLY A 54 1.84 -16.87 6.36
CA GLY A 54 3.04 -17.69 6.39
C GLY A 54 4.32 -16.89 6.45
N MET A 55 5.44 -17.60 6.39
CA MET A 55 6.76 -17.07 6.74
C MET A 55 7.59 -16.79 5.49
N ARG A 56 8.30 -15.66 5.51
CA ARG A 56 9.15 -15.26 4.40
C ARG A 56 10.45 -16.04 4.41
N GLN A 57 10.80 -16.60 3.26
CA GLN A 57 12.06 -17.30 3.07
C GLN A 57 13.24 -16.31 2.96
N PRO A 58 14.48 -16.73 3.25
CA PRO A 58 15.65 -15.87 3.12
C PRO A 58 15.82 -15.33 1.69
N GLY A 59 16.02 -14.02 1.55
CA GLY A 59 16.19 -13.36 0.24
C GLY A 59 14.90 -13.11 -0.53
N GLU A 60 13.76 -13.65 -0.08
CA GLU A 60 12.47 -13.44 -0.70
C GLU A 60 11.95 -12.01 -0.46
N ALA A 61 11.38 -11.38 -1.49
CA ALA A 61 10.74 -10.09 -1.35
C ALA A 61 9.36 -10.23 -0.66
N VAL A 62 8.94 -9.21 0.09
CA VAL A 62 7.78 -9.33 0.99
C VAL A 62 6.46 -9.62 0.26
N HIS A 63 6.18 -8.93 -0.84
CA HIS A 63 4.94 -9.13 -1.60
C HIS A 63 4.90 -10.49 -2.33
N PRO A 64 5.96 -10.92 -3.04
CA PRO A 64 6.03 -12.29 -3.56
C PRO A 64 5.84 -13.37 -2.50
N ALA A 65 6.43 -13.21 -1.31
CA ALA A 65 6.21 -14.13 -0.19
C ALA A 65 4.73 -14.21 0.18
N ALA A 66 4.07 -13.06 0.35
CA ALA A 66 2.64 -13.03 0.69
C ALA A 66 1.75 -13.71 -0.36
N LEU A 67 2.07 -13.57 -1.65
CA LEU A 67 1.36 -14.26 -2.74
C LEU A 67 1.62 -15.76 -2.73
N ARG A 68 2.87 -16.20 -2.49
CA ARG A 68 3.22 -17.61 -2.38
C ARG A 68 2.44 -18.28 -1.24
N GLU A 69 2.49 -17.70 -0.04
CA GLU A 69 1.78 -18.23 1.13
C GLU A 69 0.27 -18.29 0.91
N LEU A 70 -0.31 -17.24 0.29
CA LEU A 70 -1.72 -17.26 -0.11
C LEU A 70 -2.02 -18.43 -1.06
N ALA A 71 -1.19 -18.62 -2.09
CA ALA A 71 -1.38 -19.68 -3.07
C ALA A 71 -1.19 -21.08 -2.47
N GLU A 72 -0.24 -21.25 -1.55
CA GLU A 72 0.04 -22.52 -0.87
C GLU A 72 -1.15 -22.96 -0.01
N GLU A 73 -1.65 -22.09 0.88
CA GLU A 73 -2.71 -22.47 1.83
C GLU A 73 -4.13 -22.44 1.24
N THR A 74 -4.36 -21.70 0.14
CA THR A 74 -5.72 -21.50 -0.41
C THR A 74 -5.89 -21.88 -1.87
N GLY A 75 -4.80 -22.09 -2.61
CA GLY A 75 -4.83 -22.27 -4.06
C GLY A 75 -5.11 -20.99 -4.85
N LEU A 76 -5.17 -19.81 -4.22
CA LEU A 76 -5.41 -18.52 -4.87
C LEU A 76 -4.10 -17.92 -5.41
N ASP A 77 -3.78 -18.20 -6.67
CA ASP A 77 -2.51 -17.82 -7.34
C ASP A 77 -2.60 -16.54 -8.21
N SER A 78 -3.80 -16.06 -8.49
CA SER A 78 -4.09 -14.95 -9.41
C SER A 78 -4.76 -13.75 -8.73
N THR A 79 -4.85 -13.78 -7.40
CA THR A 79 -5.51 -12.73 -6.62
C THR A 79 -4.57 -11.56 -6.36
N THR A 80 -5.02 -10.35 -6.68
CA THR A 80 -4.28 -9.13 -6.31
C THR A 80 -4.41 -8.87 -4.81
N ILE A 81 -3.29 -8.56 -4.16
CA ILE A 81 -3.26 -8.14 -2.75
C ILE A 81 -2.75 -6.69 -2.61
N HIS A 82 -3.32 -5.98 -1.64
CA HIS A 82 -2.99 -4.61 -1.30
C HIS A 82 -2.46 -4.51 0.14
N PRO A 83 -1.46 -3.65 0.39
CA PRO A 83 -0.93 -3.48 1.72
C PRO A 83 -1.92 -2.71 2.61
N VAL A 84 -2.02 -3.15 3.87
CA VAL A 84 -2.83 -2.48 4.90
C VAL A 84 -1.95 -1.98 6.04
N ASP A 85 -1.04 -2.82 6.54
CA ASP A 85 -0.01 -2.43 7.50
C ASP A 85 1.23 -3.32 7.36
N LEU A 86 2.26 -2.81 6.67
CA LEU A 86 3.54 -3.49 6.48
C LEU A 86 4.56 -3.19 7.59
N GLY A 87 4.20 -2.33 8.54
CA GLY A 87 5.12 -1.87 9.59
C GLY A 87 5.24 -2.81 10.79
N GLY A 88 4.50 -3.93 10.78
CA GLY A 88 4.52 -4.94 11.84
C GLY A 88 5.57 -6.02 11.64
N ALA A 89 5.70 -6.91 12.63
CA ALA A 89 6.52 -8.12 12.50
C ALA A 89 6.00 -9.07 11.40
N HIS A 90 4.68 -9.06 11.19
CA HIS A 90 4.02 -9.67 10.05
C HIS A 90 3.36 -8.57 9.22
N ALA A 91 3.54 -8.62 7.91
CA ALA A 91 2.89 -7.73 6.98
C ALA A 91 1.40 -8.09 6.85
N LEU A 92 0.52 -7.10 7.01
CA LEU A 92 -0.91 -7.28 6.81
C LEU A 92 -1.31 -6.86 5.40
N TRP A 93 -1.87 -7.83 4.67
CA TRP A 93 -2.37 -7.69 3.31
C TRP A 93 -3.87 -7.91 3.26
N MET A 94 -4.49 -7.30 2.26
CA MET A 94 -5.89 -7.43 1.93
C MET A 94 -6.01 -7.84 0.48
N ALA A 95 -6.64 -8.99 0.22
CA ALA A 95 -6.95 -9.42 -1.13
C ALA A 95 -8.10 -8.58 -1.72
N GLU A 96 -8.09 -8.44 -3.04
CA GLU A 96 -9.30 -8.08 -3.77
C GLU A 96 -10.41 -9.10 -3.49
N PRO A 97 -11.69 -8.68 -3.43
CA PRO A 97 -12.78 -9.59 -3.17
C PRO A 97 -12.86 -10.69 -4.25
N ILE A 98 -12.94 -11.94 -3.82
CA ILE A 98 -13.13 -13.09 -4.72
C ILE A 98 -14.61 -13.33 -4.98
N ASP A 99 -14.90 -13.96 -6.11
CA ASP A 99 -16.26 -14.36 -6.51
C ASP A 99 -16.75 -15.54 -5.65
N GLU A 100 -18.07 -15.69 -5.58
CA GLU A 100 -18.69 -16.81 -4.85
C GLU A 100 -18.31 -18.17 -5.45
N SER A 101 -18.10 -18.22 -6.77
CA SER A 101 -17.65 -19.42 -7.49
C SER A 101 -16.18 -19.77 -7.27
N THR A 102 -15.38 -18.88 -6.65
CA THR A 102 -13.98 -19.15 -6.38
C THR A 102 -13.84 -20.16 -5.24
N THR A 103 -13.28 -21.33 -5.56
CA THR A 103 -13.01 -22.41 -4.60
C THR A 103 -11.66 -22.20 -3.91
N ILE A 104 -11.67 -22.21 -2.58
CA ILE A 104 -10.46 -22.32 -1.76
C ILE A 104 -10.09 -23.80 -1.66
N ARG A 105 -8.83 -24.12 -1.96
CA ARG A 105 -8.24 -25.45 -1.76
C ARG A 105 -7.25 -25.37 -0.61
N LEU A 106 -7.58 -26.04 0.49
CA LEU A 106 -6.69 -26.13 1.65
C LEU A 106 -5.48 -27.00 1.32
N ASP A 107 -4.33 -26.61 1.86
CA ASP A 107 -3.14 -27.43 1.91
C ASP A 107 -3.26 -28.50 3.03
N PRO A 108 -2.29 -29.43 3.15
CA PRO A 108 -2.33 -30.47 4.18
C PRO A 108 -2.26 -29.97 5.63
N GLU A 109 -1.83 -28.73 5.90
CA GLU A 109 -1.82 -28.18 7.26
C GLU A 109 -3.21 -27.83 7.78
N HIS A 110 -4.20 -27.72 6.88
CA HIS A 110 -5.55 -27.32 7.21
C HIS A 110 -6.58 -28.38 6.82
N ASP A 111 -7.54 -28.64 7.70
CA ASP A 111 -8.55 -29.70 7.52
C ASP A 111 -10.00 -29.18 7.47
N ASP A 112 -10.23 -27.92 7.81
CA ASP A 112 -11.56 -27.30 7.75
C ASP A 112 -11.49 -25.82 7.33
N LEU A 113 -12.58 -25.32 6.74
CA LEU A 113 -12.74 -23.97 6.23
C LEU A 113 -14.08 -23.40 6.68
N ARG A 114 -14.04 -22.23 7.34
CA ARG A 114 -15.25 -21.52 7.76
C ARG A 114 -15.30 -20.10 7.21
N TRP A 115 -16.35 -19.81 6.45
CA TRP A 115 -16.69 -18.44 6.09
C TRP A 115 -17.36 -17.73 7.26
N CYS A 116 -16.79 -16.62 7.70
CA CYS A 116 -17.24 -15.87 8.87
C CYS A 116 -17.50 -14.40 8.51
N THR A 117 -18.47 -13.78 9.16
CA THR A 117 -18.51 -12.32 9.30
C THR A 117 -17.32 -11.83 10.13
N ALA A 118 -17.00 -10.53 10.07
CA ALA A 118 -15.93 -9.96 10.89
C ALA A 118 -16.17 -10.17 12.41
N ASP A 119 -17.41 -10.09 12.87
CA ASP A 119 -17.78 -10.30 14.27
C ASP A 119 -17.62 -11.76 14.72
N GLU A 120 -17.96 -12.72 13.86
CA GLU A 120 -17.72 -14.14 14.13
C GLU A 120 -16.23 -14.46 14.15
N ALA A 121 -15.50 -13.95 13.16
CA ALA A 121 -14.06 -14.13 13.07
C ALA A 121 -13.33 -13.52 14.28
N ALA A 122 -13.79 -12.37 14.78
CA ALA A 122 -13.23 -11.73 15.97
C ALA A 122 -13.39 -12.57 17.25
N LYS A 123 -14.42 -13.44 17.30
CA LYS A 123 -14.65 -14.35 18.42
C LYS A 123 -13.87 -15.67 18.25
N LEU A 124 -13.75 -16.13 17.01
CA LEU A 124 -13.13 -17.41 16.67
C LEU A 124 -11.60 -17.34 16.64
N CYS A 125 -11.02 -16.32 16.01
CA CYS A 125 -9.57 -16.18 15.87
C CYS A 125 -8.91 -15.80 17.20
N ARG A 126 -8.02 -16.68 17.67
CA ARG A 126 -7.17 -16.46 18.84
C ARG A 126 -5.71 -16.65 18.43
N PRO A 127 -4.77 -15.80 18.87
CA PRO A 127 -4.93 -14.67 19.79
C PRO A 127 -5.63 -13.45 19.17
N ARG A 128 -6.07 -12.51 20.02
CA ARG A 128 -6.80 -11.29 19.62
C ARG A 128 -6.10 -10.45 18.54
N VAL A 129 -4.77 -10.51 18.45
CA VAL A 129 -4.02 -9.81 17.39
C VAL A 129 -4.34 -10.34 15.99
N VAL A 130 -4.64 -11.64 15.85
CA VAL A 130 -5.08 -12.23 14.57
C VAL A 130 -6.49 -11.74 14.22
N ALA A 131 -7.41 -11.78 15.19
CA ALA A 131 -8.76 -11.21 15.05
C ALA A 131 -8.73 -9.71 14.67
N ALA A 132 -7.78 -8.95 15.22
CA ALA A 132 -7.62 -7.53 14.92
C ALA A 132 -7.25 -7.26 13.46
N ASN A 133 -6.56 -8.19 12.78
CA ASN A 133 -6.25 -8.06 11.36
C ASN A 133 -7.53 -8.05 10.51
N ILE A 134 -8.48 -8.93 10.83
CA ILE A 134 -9.74 -9.06 10.09
C ILE A 134 -10.59 -7.81 10.26
N THR A 135 -10.79 -7.36 11.49
CA THR A 135 -11.54 -6.11 11.78
C THR A 135 -10.87 -4.86 11.20
N THR A 136 -9.53 -4.84 11.15
CA THR A 136 -8.79 -3.76 10.48
C THR A 136 -9.07 -3.75 8.98
N VAL A 137 -9.05 -4.91 8.32
CA VAL A 137 -9.33 -5.02 6.88
C VAL A 137 -10.80 -4.80 6.55
N ASP A 138 -11.71 -5.22 7.41
CA ASP A 138 -13.16 -5.00 7.25
C ASP A 138 -13.52 -3.50 7.16
N ALA A 139 -12.80 -2.67 7.90
CA ALA A 139 -12.95 -1.22 7.86
C ALA A 139 -12.37 -0.56 6.59
N VAL A 140 -11.56 -1.28 5.79
CA VAL A 140 -10.95 -0.75 4.56
C VAL A 140 -11.92 -0.94 3.39
N PRO A 141 -12.38 0.16 2.74
CA PRO A 141 -13.30 0.05 1.63
C PRO A 141 -12.62 -0.61 0.42
N ALA A 142 -13.39 -1.42 -0.31
CA ALA A 142 -12.96 -1.90 -1.61
C ALA A 142 -12.99 -0.75 -2.62
N VAL A 143 -11.84 -0.39 -3.17
CA VAL A 143 -11.67 0.72 -4.11
C VAL A 143 -10.75 0.33 -5.26
N HIS A 144 -11.04 0.88 -6.43
CA HIS A 144 -10.14 0.83 -7.57
C HIS A 144 -9.43 2.19 -7.72
N MET A 145 -8.10 2.18 -7.76
CA MET A 145 -7.27 3.38 -7.87
C MET A 145 -6.56 3.42 -9.21
N THR A 146 -6.78 4.51 -9.96
CA THR A 146 -6.07 4.80 -11.21
C THR A 146 -5.51 6.22 -11.17
N PHE A 147 -4.64 6.52 -12.12
CA PHE A 147 -4.04 7.84 -12.25
C PHE A 147 -4.18 8.32 -13.69
N ARG A 148 -4.57 9.58 -13.84
CA ARG A 148 -4.48 10.31 -15.11
C ARG A 148 -3.46 11.44 -14.98
N PRO A 149 -2.75 11.82 -16.06
CA PRO A 149 -1.94 13.04 -16.06
C PRO A 149 -2.77 14.25 -15.66
N LEU A 150 -2.12 15.25 -15.05
CA LEU A 150 -2.70 16.57 -14.89
C LEU A 150 -3.00 17.19 -16.26
N ASP A 151 -4.11 17.90 -16.36
CA ASP A 151 -4.53 18.62 -17.56
C ASP A 151 -4.79 20.12 -17.26
N ASP A 152 -4.77 20.98 -18.28
CA ASP A 152 -4.97 22.42 -18.11
C ASP A 152 -6.39 22.78 -17.60
N THR A 153 -7.36 21.88 -17.81
CA THR A 153 -8.73 22.04 -17.30
C THR A 153 -8.85 21.82 -15.79
N ASP A 154 -7.84 21.24 -15.14
CA ASP A 154 -7.86 20.88 -13.71
C ASP A 154 -7.61 22.07 -12.76
N PHE A 155 -7.15 23.22 -13.23
CA PHE A 155 -6.71 24.32 -12.33
C PHE A 155 -7.83 24.87 -11.45
N THR A 156 -9.08 24.87 -11.95
CA THR A 156 -10.23 25.24 -11.14
C THR A 156 -10.46 24.24 -10.00
N MET A 157 -10.32 22.94 -10.29
CA MET A 157 -10.42 21.88 -9.28
C MET A 157 -9.28 21.98 -8.25
N LEU A 158 -8.03 22.20 -8.68
CA LEU A 158 -6.89 22.40 -7.78
C LEU A 158 -7.07 23.62 -6.87
N SER A 159 -7.61 24.71 -7.42
CA SER A 159 -8.02 25.89 -6.65
C SER A 159 -9.04 25.49 -5.57
N GLN A 160 -10.10 24.76 -5.91
CA GLN A 160 -11.09 24.29 -4.93
C GLN A 160 -10.48 23.39 -3.85
N TRP A 161 -9.61 22.44 -4.23
CA TRP A 161 -8.92 21.57 -3.29
C TRP A 161 -8.01 22.34 -2.34
N SER A 162 -7.34 23.40 -2.81
CA SER A 162 -6.46 24.22 -1.96
C SER A 162 -7.16 24.89 -0.77
N HIS A 163 -8.48 25.06 -0.85
CA HIS A 163 -9.32 25.61 0.23
C HIS A 163 -9.72 24.56 1.27
N ARG A 164 -9.46 23.26 1.04
CA ARG A 164 -9.75 22.20 2.01
C ARG A 164 -8.73 22.29 3.16
N ARG A 165 -9.25 22.43 4.40
CA ARG A 165 -8.47 22.70 5.62
C ARG A 165 -7.28 21.76 5.82
N HIS A 166 -7.40 20.48 5.47
CA HIS A 166 -6.33 19.49 5.64
C HIS A 166 -5.26 19.55 4.54
N LEU A 167 -5.56 20.10 3.36
CA LEU A 167 -4.63 20.18 2.22
C LEU A 167 -3.83 21.46 2.20
N THR A 168 -4.38 22.57 2.71
CA THR A 168 -3.68 23.86 2.73
C THR A 168 -2.32 23.76 3.44
N PRO A 169 -2.18 23.23 4.68
CA PRO A 169 -0.87 23.15 5.33
C PRO A 169 0.03 22.05 4.74
N ALA A 170 -0.56 20.97 4.20
CA ALA A 170 0.17 19.75 3.83
C ALA A 170 0.69 19.75 2.39
N TRP A 171 -0.07 20.29 1.42
CA TRP A 171 0.23 20.21 -0.01
C TRP A 171 0.33 21.59 -0.69
N PHE A 172 -0.72 22.41 -0.58
CA PHE A 172 -0.79 23.67 -1.33
C PHE A 172 -0.01 24.81 -0.66
N HIS A 173 0.20 24.74 0.66
CA HIS A 173 0.82 25.74 1.54
C HIS A 173 0.07 27.07 1.67
N LYS A 174 -0.87 27.35 0.77
CA LYS A 174 -1.79 28.47 0.78
C LYS A 174 -3.03 28.11 -0.02
N THR A 175 -4.11 28.83 0.19
CA THR A 175 -5.26 28.80 -0.73
C THR A 175 -4.85 29.47 -2.04
N LEU A 176 -5.32 28.93 -3.15
CA LEU A 176 -5.02 29.39 -4.50
C LEU A 176 -6.31 29.80 -5.19
N THR A 177 -6.28 30.90 -5.94
CA THR A 177 -7.25 31.15 -7.02
C THR A 177 -6.95 30.23 -8.21
N ALA A 178 -7.90 30.07 -9.14
CA ALA A 178 -7.67 29.30 -10.37
C ALA A 178 -6.45 29.81 -11.16
N ARG A 179 -6.26 31.13 -11.24
CA ARG A 179 -5.07 31.72 -11.88
C ARG A 179 -3.77 31.35 -11.15
N GLN A 180 -3.75 31.44 -9.81
CA GLN A 180 -2.56 31.04 -9.04
C GLN A 180 -2.29 29.53 -9.10
N ALA A 181 -3.33 28.70 -9.28
CA ALA A 181 -3.16 27.28 -9.56
C ALA A 181 -2.53 27.09 -10.95
N ALA A 182 -3.05 27.77 -11.98
CA ALA A 182 -2.47 27.74 -13.33
C ALA A 182 -1.00 28.19 -13.33
N ASP A 183 -0.69 29.33 -12.73
CA ASP A 183 0.69 29.86 -12.63
C ASP A 183 1.66 28.85 -11.98
N ARG A 184 1.16 28.00 -11.06
CA ARG A 184 1.96 26.98 -10.36
C ARG A 184 2.09 25.68 -11.14
N TYR A 185 1.02 25.23 -11.79
CA TYR A 185 0.92 23.86 -12.31
C TYR A 185 0.97 23.77 -13.84
N GLN A 186 0.68 24.84 -14.58
CA GLN A 186 0.85 24.90 -16.05
C GLN A 186 2.26 24.53 -16.50
N PRO A 187 3.35 24.96 -15.85
CA PRO A 187 4.70 24.54 -16.24
C PRO A 187 4.90 23.03 -16.18
N CYS A 188 4.17 22.33 -15.29
CA CYS A 188 4.27 20.88 -15.12
C CYS A 188 3.59 20.07 -16.23
N LEU A 189 2.92 20.74 -17.19
CA LEU A 189 2.32 20.08 -18.35
C LEU A 189 3.32 19.86 -19.49
N ALA A 190 4.50 20.48 -19.43
CA ALA A 190 5.55 20.27 -20.41
C ALA A 190 6.18 18.87 -20.25
N ASP A 191 6.41 18.18 -21.37
CA ASP A 191 6.97 16.81 -21.38
C ASP A 191 8.36 16.72 -20.72
N ASP A 192 9.12 17.81 -20.71
CA ASP A 192 10.45 17.92 -20.14
C ASP A 192 10.46 18.48 -18.70
N HIS A 193 9.29 18.74 -18.11
CA HIS A 193 9.21 19.21 -16.74
C HIS A 193 9.64 18.11 -15.76
N PRO A 194 10.53 18.39 -14.78
CA PRO A 194 11.10 17.36 -13.93
C PRO A 194 10.10 16.72 -12.95
N ILE A 195 9.04 17.45 -12.60
CA ILE A 195 7.97 16.96 -11.71
C ILE A 195 6.78 16.51 -12.53
N ASN A 196 6.45 15.23 -12.40
CA ASN A 196 5.30 14.61 -13.04
C ASN A 196 4.10 14.67 -12.09
N ILE A 197 3.05 15.42 -12.43
CA ILE A 197 1.83 15.55 -11.62
C ILE A 197 0.72 14.68 -12.20
N HIS A 198 0.04 13.91 -11.34
CA HIS A 198 -1.08 13.05 -11.70
C HIS A 198 -2.27 13.28 -10.77
N ILE A 199 -3.47 13.18 -11.33
CA ILE A 199 -4.72 13.14 -10.57
C ILE A 199 -5.03 11.68 -10.22
N LEU A 200 -5.17 11.40 -8.92
CA LEU A 200 -5.65 10.13 -8.43
C LEU A 200 -7.16 10.06 -8.63
N GLN A 201 -7.61 8.97 -9.23
CA GLN A 201 -9.02 8.62 -9.34
C GLN A 201 -9.35 7.43 -8.45
N ILE A 202 -10.42 7.54 -7.66
CA ILE A 202 -10.99 6.44 -6.88
C ILE A 202 -12.35 6.09 -7.48
N ASN A 203 -12.48 4.85 -7.96
CA ASN A 203 -13.68 4.37 -8.66
C ASN A 203 -14.12 5.33 -9.80
N GLY A 204 -13.15 5.85 -10.55
CA GLY A 204 -13.36 6.79 -11.66
C GLY A 204 -13.55 8.26 -11.28
N ASN A 205 -13.58 8.61 -9.99
CA ASN A 205 -13.78 9.99 -9.53
C ASN A 205 -12.46 10.61 -9.06
N ASP A 206 -12.18 11.85 -9.46
CA ASP A 206 -10.99 12.58 -9.03
C ASP A 206 -11.01 12.81 -7.51
N ALA A 207 -10.06 12.20 -6.81
CA ALA A 207 -10.07 12.05 -5.35
C ALA A 207 -8.73 12.39 -4.69
N GLY A 208 -7.71 12.70 -5.46
CA GLY A 208 -6.39 13.05 -4.94
C GLY A 208 -5.43 13.56 -6.00
N ILE A 209 -4.22 13.86 -5.55
CA ILE A 209 -3.10 14.29 -6.39
C ILE A 209 -1.85 13.51 -5.96
N ALA A 210 -1.03 13.14 -6.94
CA ALA A 210 0.25 12.50 -6.74
C ALA A 210 1.31 13.20 -7.59
N GLN A 211 2.55 13.18 -7.11
CA GLN A 211 3.70 13.63 -7.86
C GLN A 211 4.86 12.66 -7.70
N PHE A 212 5.69 12.56 -8.73
CA PHE A 212 7.01 11.95 -8.61
C PHE A 212 8.02 12.69 -9.49
N ALA A 213 9.29 12.58 -9.13
CA ALA A 213 10.43 13.17 -9.84
C ALA A 213 11.71 12.42 -9.48
N THR A 214 12.67 12.39 -10.40
CA THR A 214 14.04 11.99 -10.06
C THR A 214 14.68 13.09 -9.21
N THR A 215 15.37 12.72 -8.14
CA THR A 215 16.02 13.69 -7.24
C THR A 215 17.14 14.46 -7.91
N ALA A 216 17.85 13.89 -8.90
CA ALA A 216 18.85 14.60 -9.72
C ALA A 216 18.28 15.85 -10.42
N ASP A 217 17.01 15.82 -10.79
CA ASP A 217 16.35 16.92 -11.50
C ASP A 217 15.77 17.99 -10.57
N LEU A 218 15.94 17.80 -9.25
CA LEU A 218 15.43 18.69 -8.20
C LEU A 218 16.59 19.17 -7.33
N PRO A 219 17.24 20.32 -7.64
CA PRO A 219 18.43 20.79 -6.94
C PRO A 219 18.29 20.82 -5.40
N GLU A 220 17.17 21.34 -4.88
CA GLU A 220 16.93 21.38 -3.43
C GLU A 220 16.86 19.98 -2.79
N TYR A 221 16.35 18.98 -3.52
CA TYR A 221 16.28 17.61 -3.05
C TYR A 221 17.64 16.91 -3.20
N LEU A 222 18.33 17.12 -4.32
CA LEU A 222 19.67 16.57 -4.56
C LEU A 222 20.65 17.05 -3.48
N ASP A 223 20.71 18.35 -3.23
CA ASP A 223 21.58 18.96 -2.23
C ASP A 223 21.27 18.45 -0.82
N ALA A 224 19.99 18.33 -0.48
CA ALA A 224 19.56 17.91 0.85
C ALA A 224 19.76 16.41 1.11
N THR A 225 19.66 15.57 0.09
CA THR A 225 19.65 14.10 0.25
C THR A 225 20.93 13.42 -0.20
N GLY A 226 21.69 14.03 -1.11
CA GLY A 226 22.90 13.45 -1.70
C GLY A 226 22.65 12.19 -2.54
N ARG A 227 21.41 11.99 -3.02
CA ARG A 227 20.97 10.77 -3.71
C ARG A 227 20.46 11.12 -5.10
N PRO A 228 21.27 11.12 -6.16
CA PRO A 228 20.82 11.53 -7.50
C PRO A 228 19.91 10.49 -8.19
N GLU A 229 20.04 9.21 -7.87
CA GLU A 229 19.37 8.10 -8.58
C GLU A 229 18.03 7.66 -7.94
N THR A 230 17.57 8.40 -6.93
CA THR A 230 16.31 8.08 -6.23
C THR A 230 15.12 8.79 -6.86
N THR A 231 13.96 8.16 -6.81
CA THR A 231 12.70 8.83 -7.13
C THR A 231 12.07 9.39 -5.85
N THR A 232 11.75 10.68 -5.82
CA THR A 232 10.92 11.23 -4.73
C THR A 232 9.44 11.17 -5.11
N ILE A 233 8.58 10.83 -4.15
CA ILE A 233 7.12 10.87 -4.32
C ILE A 233 6.46 11.86 -3.36
N GLY A 234 5.30 12.38 -3.77
CA GLY A 234 4.37 13.13 -2.91
C GLY A 234 2.94 12.77 -3.28
N PHE A 235 2.03 12.79 -2.30
CA PHE A 235 0.62 12.51 -2.53
C PHE A 235 -0.29 13.20 -1.52
N ALA A 236 -1.55 13.40 -1.91
CA ALA A 236 -2.62 13.84 -1.03
C ALA A 236 -3.98 13.30 -1.49
N LEU A 237 -4.75 12.74 -0.54
CA LEU A 237 -6.18 12.51 -0.74
C LEU A 237 -6.92 13.82 -0.56
N THR A 238 -7.62 14.25 -1.59
CA THR A 238 -8.30 15.53 -1.57
C THR A 238 -9.68 15.40 -0.97
N ASP A 239 -10.42 14.36 -1.33
CA ASP A 239 -11.79 14.11 -0.87
C ASP A 239 -11.81 13.57 0.59
N PRO A 240 -12.44 14.29 1.54
CA PRO A 240 -12.57 13.84 2.91
C PRO A 240 -13.27 12.48 3.07
N ALA A 241 -14.09 12.05 2.12
CA ALA A 241 -14.78 10.76 2.18
C ALA A 241 -13.81 9.56 2.27
N TRP A 242 -12.62 9.70 1.64
CA TRP A 242 -11.59 8.65 1.58
C TRP A 242 -10.51 8.80 2.66
N SER A 243 -10.42 9.97 3.28
CA SER A 243 -9.42 10.24 4.32
C SER A 243 -9.73 9.45 5.60
N GLY A 244 -8.71 8.89 6.24
CA GLY A 244 -8.88 8.13 7.48
C GLY A 244 -9.52 6.74 7.31
N ARG A 245 -9.69 6.25 6.07
CA ARG A 245 -10.31 4.94 5.74
C ARG A 245 -9.30 3.80 5.57
N GLY A 246 -8.05 3.97 6.02
CA GLY A 246 -6.99 2.96 5.87
C GLY A 246 -6.35 2.85 4.47
N LEU A 247 -6.73 3.69 3.51
CA LEU A 247 -6.28 3.63 2.11
C LEU A 247 -4.84 4.10 1.84
N GLY A 248 -4.14 4.64 2.85
CA GLY A 248 -2.84 5.29 2.64
C GLY A 248 -1.76 4.37 2.07
N ALA A 249 -1.65 3.14 2.59
CA ALA A 249 -0.66 2.17 2.12
C ALA A 249 -0.97 1.70 0.69
N GLN A 250 -2.26 1.40 0.40
CA GLN A 250 -2.72 1.06 -0.93
C GLN A 250 -2.45 2.19 -1.94
N LEU A 251 -2.73 3.45 -1.59
CA LEU A 251 -2.43 4.61 -2.43
C LEU A 251 -0.94 4.69 -2.78
N ILE A 252 -0.07 4.59 -1.76
CA ILE A 252 1.38 4.65 -1.96
C ILE A 252 1.82 3.54 -2.91
N TRP A 253 1.39 2.31 -2.69
CA TRP A 253 1.75 1.20 -3.57
C TRP A 253 1.19 1.34 -4.99
N SER A 254 0.01 1.92 -5.15
CA SER A 254 -0.55 2.24 -6.48
C SER A 254 0.29 3.29 -7.21
N ILE A 255 0.79 4.32 -6.52
CA ILE A 255 1.75 5.29 -7.09
C ILE A 255 3.01 4.58 -7.55
N LEU A 256 3.57 3.72 -6.71
CA LEU A 256 4.80 2.99 -7.01
C LEU A 256 4.64 2.10 -8.25
N ARG A 257 3.57 1.29 -8.28
CA ARG A 257 3.34 0.32 -9.35
C ARG A 257 2.90 0.94 -10.67
N GLN A 258 2.06 1.98 -10.63
CA GLN A 258 1.45 2.55 -11.84
C GLN A 258 2.26 3.72 -12.41
N LEU A 259 3.01 4.46 -11.59
CA LEU A 259 3.69 5.69 -12.02
C LEU A 259 5.21 5.57 -11.99
N VAL A 260 5.78 5.10 -10.88
CA VAL A 260 7.23 5.14 -10.64
C VAL A 260 7.96 3.98 -11.31
N LEU A 261 7.66 2.75 -10.92
CA LEU A 261 8.39 1.56 -11.38
C LEU A 261 8.30 1.31 -12.89
N PRO A 262 7.19 1.63 -13.61
CA PRO A 262 7.17 1.54 -15.07
C PRO A 262 8.16 2.46 -15.78
N ARG A 263 8.57 3.57 -15.12
CA ARG A 263 9.53 4.54 -15.67
C ARG A 263 10.95 4.34 -15.13
N SER A 264 11.06 3.85 -13.90
CA SER A 264 12.33 3.72 -13.19
C SER A 264 12.32 2.42 -12.36
N PRO A 265 12.49 1.26 -13.02
CA PRO A 265 12.31 -0.05 -12.38
C PRO A 265 13.31 -0.34 -11.26
N ASP A 266 14.52 0.21 -11.35
CA ASP A 266 15.63 -0.06 -10.43
C ASP A 266 15.85 1.05 -9.39
N THR A 267 14.92 2.01 -9.28
CA THR A 267 15.08 3.17 -8.38
C THR A 267 14.78 2.81 -6.92
N ASP A 268 15.58 3.34 -6.00
CA ASP A 268 15.14 3.50 -4.62
C ASP A 268 14.19 4.70 -4.52
N VAL A 269 13.21 4.63 -3.62
CA VAL A 269 12.18 5.67 -3.50
C VAL A 269 12.30 6.40 -2.17
N ILE A 270 12.14 7.73 -2.22
CA ILE A 270 12.03 8.57 -1.03
C ILE A 270 10.69 9.30 -0.97
N ALA A 271 10.24 9.59 0.24
CA ALA A 271 9.15 10.53 0.50
C ALA A 271 9.56 11.49 1.62
N CYS A 272 9.38 12.80 1.40
CA CYS A 272 9.78 13.82 2.35
C CYS A 272 8.56 14.45 3.02
N THR A 273 8.46 14.37 4.35
CA THR A 273 7.29 14.84 5.11
C THR A 273 7.65 15.93 6.11
N ALA A 274 6.74 16.85 6.39
CA ALA A 274 6.90 17.76 7.52
C ALA A 274 6.87 16.96 8.85
N PRO A 275 7.69 17.32 9.86
CA PRO A 275 7.76 16.57 11.12
C PRO A 275 6.42 16.40 11.86
N GLY A 276 5.53 17.39 11.75
CA GLY A 276 4.18 17.33 12.36
C GLY A 276 3.13 16.58 11.53
N ASN A 277 3.45 16.09 10.34
CA ASN A 277 2.49 15.36 9.49
C ASN A 277 2.45 13.87 9.88
N HIS A 278 1.93 13.59 11.07
CA HIS A 278 1.84 12.23 11.61
C HIS A 278 1.02 11.27 10.74
N ALA A 279 0.01 11.79 10.02
CA ALA A 279 -0.82 10.97 9.13
C ALA A 279 0.00 10.41 7.95
N SER A 280 0.75 11.27 7.24
CA SER A 280 1.62 10.81 6.15
C SER A 280 2.77 9.94 6.64
N ILE A 281 3.37 10.28 7.80
CA ILE A 281 4.42 9.44 8.42
C ILE A 281 3.88 8.03 8.71
N ARG A 282 2.69 7.92 9.30
CA ARG A 282 2.06 6.62 9.57
C ARG A 282 1.70 5.87 8.30
N ALA A 283 1.19 6.56 7.27
CA ALA A 283 0.87 5.94 5.99
C ALA A 283 2.12 5.38 5.29
N LEU A 284 3.22 6.14 5.26
CA LEU A 284 4.50 5.71 4.72
C LEU A 284 5.05 4.49 5.46
N HIS A 285 5.05 4.52 6.79
CA HIS A 285 5.46 3.37 7.61
C HIS A 285 4.62 2.12 7.31
N LYS A 286 3.29 2.27 7.24
CA LYS A 286 2.37 1.18 6.86
C LYS A 286 2.58 0.69 5.43
N ALA A 287 3.17 1.50 4.55
CA ALA A 287 3.51 1.13 3.18
C ALA A 287 4.90 0.50 3.05
N GLY A 288 5.65 0.33 4.15
CA GLY A 288 6.99 -0.26 4.15
C GLY A 288 8.13 0.77 4.07
N PHE A 289 7.84 2.07 4.11
CA PHE A 289 8.89 3.08 4.18
C PHE A 289 9.51 3.13 5.59
N THR A 290 10.83 3.27 5.64
CA THR A 290 11.58 3.45 6.89
C THR A 290 12.01 4.91 7.03
N ARG A 291 11.88 5.44 8.26
CA ARG A 291 12.37 6.78 8.57
C ARG A 291 13.90 6.77 8.59
N ASN A 292 14.53 7.69 7.86
CA ASN A 292 15.99 7.86 7.86
C ASN A 292 16.41 9.06 8.72
N ASN A 293 16.54 10.23 8.10
CA ASN A 293 17.07 11.45 8.71
C ASN A 293 16.12 12.64 8.50
N THR A 294 16.45 13.77 9.13
CA THR A 294 15.78 15.07 8.89
C THR A 294 16.73 15.97 8.13
N VAL A 295 16.23 16.62 7.08
CA VAL A 295 16.99 17.51 6.18
C VAL A 295 16.23 18.82 5.98
N ASP A 296 16.89 19.84 5.47
CA ASP A 296 16.24 21.08 5.00
C ASP A 296 16.05 21.01 3.48
N ILE A 297 14.81 21.18 3.01
CA ILE A 297 14.49 21.24 1.59
C ILE A 297 13.73 22.55 1.37
N GLY A 298 14.35 23.49 0.65
CA GLY A 298 13.76 24.79 0.34
C GLY A 298 13.44 25.62 1.59
N GLY A 299 14.31 25.60 2.62
CA GLY A 299 14.13 26.32 3.88
C GLY A 299 13.11 25.66 4.82
N ARG A 300 12.82 24.38 4.62
CA ARG A 300 11.82 23.65 5.40
C ARG A 300 12.39 22.33 5.89
N SER A 301 12.28 22.13 7.20
CA SER A 301 12.58 20.84 7.83
C SER A 301 11.67 19.73 7.30
N ARG A 302 12.28 18.63 6.85
CA ARG A 302 11.64 17.44 6.28
C ARG A 302 12.25 16.17 6.83
N ILE A 303 11.41 15.22 7.22
CA ILE A 303 11.82 13.85 7.50
C ILE A 303 11.83 13.08 6.19
N VAL A 304 12.99 12.50 5.85
CA VAL A 304 13.18 11.60 4.72
C VAL A 304 12.76 10.19 5.13
N HIS A 305 11.85 9.59 4.36
CA HIS A 305 11.48 8.19 4.46
C HIS A 305 11.92 7.44 3.21
N GLN A 306 12.45 6.24 3.35
CA GLN A 306 13.04 5.46 2.27
C GLN A 306 12.29 4.15 2.04
N PHE A 307 12.21 3.73 0.79
CA PHE A 307 11.59 2.49 0.37
C PHE A 307 12.45 1.85 -0.72
N ASN A 308 12.74 0.57 -0.53
CA ASN A 308 13.48 -0.24 -1.50
C ASN A 308 12.50 -1.19 -2.22
N PRO A 309 12.18 -0.95 -3.50
CA PRO A 309 11.26 -1.81 -4.24
C PRO A 309 11.72 -3.26 -4.34
N GLY A 310 13.02 -3.53 -4.44
CA GLY A 310 13.55 -4.89 -4.49
C GLY A 310 13.19 -5.72 -3.26
N HIS A 311 13.31 -5.14 -2.06
CA HIS A 311 12.94 -5.79 -0.80
C HIS A 311 11.42 -6.03 -0.68
N TRP A 312 10.61 -5.05 -1.05
CA TRP A 312 9.18 -5.07 -0.79
C TRP A 312 8.36 -5.72 -1.91
N MET A 313 8.66 -5.39 -3.17
CA MET A 313 7.90 -5.79 -4.34
C MET A 313 8.55 -6.91 -5.14
N GLY A 314 9.88 -7.09 -5.01
CA GLY A 314 10.66 -8.00 -5.83
C GLY A 314 11.06 -7.38 -7.16
N ALA A 315 11.68 -8.18 -8.03
CA ALA A 315 12.01 -7.73 -9.39
C ALA A 315 10.71 -7.36 -10.16
N PRO A 316 10.77 -6.40 -11.09
CA PRO A 316 9.61 -6.06 -11.93
C PRO A 316 9.07 -7.31 -12.60
N GLN A 317 7.83 -7.70 -12.29
CA GLN A 317 7.16 -8.72 -13.08
C GLN A 317 6.81 -8.10 -14.43
N THR A 318 7.30 -8.69 -15.52
CA THR A 318 6.84 -8.34 -16.86
C THR A 318 5.32 -8.51 -16.89
N PRO A 319 4.52 -7.46 -17.17
CA PRO A 319 3.09 -7.61 -17.22
C PRO A 319 2.72 -8.68 -18.25
N PRO A 320 1.71 -9.54 -18.01
CA PRO A 320 1.17 -10.37 -19.06
C PRO A 320 0.75 -9.47 -20.21
N ALA A 321 1.16 -9.80 -21.43
CA ALA A 321 0.85 -9.02 -22.62
C ALA A 321 -0.65 -8.72 -22.64
N ALA A 322 -1.00 -7.43 -22.64
CA ALA A 322 -2.38 -7.00 -22.77
C ALA A 322 -2.93 -7.63 -24.05
N THR A 323 -3.85 -8.56 -23.90
CA THR A 323 -4.54 -9.14 -25.05
C THR A 323 -5.45 -8.03 -25.56
N MET A 324 -5.04 -7.36 -26.64
CA MET A 324 -5.90 -6.46 -27.37
C MET A 324 -7.06 -7.30 -27.93
N THR A 325 -8.25 -7.14 -27.34
CA THR A 325 -9.53 -7.55 -27.95
C THR A 325 -10.24 -6.31 -28.46
#